data_AF-A0A4Y9IXV6-F1
#
_entry.id   AF-A0A4Y9IXV6-F1
#
_cell.length_a   1.000
_cell.length_b   1.000
_cell.length_c   1.000
_cell.angle_alpha   90.00
_cell.angle_beta   90.00
_cell.angle_gamma   90.00
#
_symmetry.space_group_name_H-M   'P 1'
#
loop_
_entity.id
_entity.type
_entity.pdbx_description
1 polymer ?
#
loop_
_entity_poly.entity_id
_entity_poly.type
_entity_poly.pdbx_seq_one_letter_code
_entity_poly.pdbx_strand_id
1 'polypeptide(L)'
;MRPIFIFIITLFCALCAFAQTETPDSVKARELNEVVVEAQMQRTSSNVTTYYPDRNSKRTAQNAIDLLSSMAIPQINVNPIGGTVTTPSGDEVSIYIDMEPATQEEKDALRPEDVKKVEYFVFPTDPRFNHASM
;
A
#
# COMPACT_ATOMS: atom_id res chain seq x y z
N MET A 1 12.05 -80.70 7.64
CA MET A 1 11.07 -80.02 8.52
C MET A 1 11.47 -78.60 8.94
N ARG A 2 12.77 -78.25 8.95
CA ARG A 2 13.24 -76.88 9.30
C ARG A 2 12.83 -75.73 8.36
N PRO A 3 12.73 -75.89 7.01
CA PRO A 3 12.39 -74.76 6.13
C PRO A 3 10.87 -74.48 6.07
N ILE A 4 10.03 -75.47 6.37
CA ILE A 4 8.56 -75.34 6.36
C ILE A 4 8.08 -74.48 7.54
N PHE A 5 8.72 -74.63 8.70
CA PHE A 5 8.40 -73.83 9.89
C PHE A 5 8.78 -72.34 9.72
N ILE A 6 9.87 -72.06 9.00
CA ILE A 6 10.31 -70.69 8.69
C ILE A 6 9.33 -70.02 7.71
N PHE A 7 8.86 -70.76 6.70
CA PHE A 7 7.88 -70.27 5.73
C PHE A 7 6.53 -69.91 6.36
N ILE A 8 6.06 -70.70 7.33
CA ILE A 8 4.80 -70.45 8.04
C ILE A 8 4.91 -69.22 8.94
N ILE A 9 6.05 -69.00 9.60
CA ILE A 9 6.29 -67.81 10.43
C ILE A 9 6.35 -66.52 9.59
N THR A 10 6.96 -66.56 8.41
CA THR A 10 6.97 -65.41 7.49
C THR A 10 5.61 -65.13 6.87
N LEU A 11 4.79 -66.15 6.61
CA LEU A 11 3.43 -65.99 6.10
C LEU A 11 2.48 -65.43 7.16
N PHE A 12 2.68 -65.79 8.43
CA PHE A 12 1.89 -65.26 9.55
C PHE A 12 2.28 -63.83 9.92
N CYS A 13 3.55 -63.44 9.74
CA CYS A 13 4.03 -62.08 9.97
C CYS A 13 3.47 -61.06 8.97
N ALA A 14 3.16 -61.49 7.73
CA ALA A 14 2.52 -60.65 6.71
C ALA A 14 1.05 -60.33 6.99
N LEU A 15 0.35 -61.14 7.80
CA LEU A 15 -1.04 -60.89 8.20
C LEU A 15 -1.16 -59.91 9.39
N CYS A 16 -0.07 -59.64 10.11
CA CYS A 16 -0.04 -58.70 11.25
C CYS A 16 0.42 -57.28 10.87
N ALA A 17 0.69 -57.00 9.59
CA ALA A 17 1.08 -55.67 9.13
C ALA A 17 -0.14 -54.77 8.88
N PHE A 18 -0.89 -54.47 9.93
CA PHE A 18 -1.80 -53.31 9.97
C PHE A 18 -1.17 -52.25 10.86
N ALA A 19 -0.11 -51.61 10.37
CA ALA A 19 0.48 -50.43 10.99
C ALA A 19 0.43 -49.28 9.99
N GLN A 20 -0.13 -48.15 10.45
CA GLN A 20 -0.29 -46.86 9.77
C GLN A 20 -1.61 -46.64 9.01
N THR A 21 -2.70 -46.51 9.78
CA THR A 21 -3.71 -45.51 9.45
C THR A 21 -3.56 -44.40 10.47
N GLU A 22 -2.86 -43.33 10.11
CA GLU A 22 -2.83 -42.13 10.97
C GLU A 22 -4.25 -41.58 11.08
N THR A 23 -4.65 -41.20 12.29
CA THR A 23 -5.91 -40.49 12.52
C THR A 23 -5.84 -39.20 11.72
N PRO A 24 -6.76 -38.95 10.76
CA PRO A 24 -6.75 -37.67 10.06
C PRO A 24 -6.95 -36.57 11.09
N ASP A 25 -5.95 -35.70 11.26
CA ASP A 25 -6.01 -34.58 12.19
C ASP A 25 -7.29 -33.79 11.95
N SER A 26 -7.99 -33.39 13.02
CA SER A 26 -9.30 -32.72 12.95
C SER A 26 -9.27 -31.31 12.33
N VAL A 27 -8.14 -30.89 11.78
CA VAL A 27 -7.98 -29.59 11.15
C VAL A 27 -8.26 -29.72 9.66
N LYS A 28 -9.46 -29.32 9.24
CA LYS A 28 -9.75 -29.14 7.81
C LYS A 28 -8.77 -28.10 7.24
N ALA A 29 -7.99 -28.49 6.24
CA ALA A 29 -7.20 -27.54 5.46
C ALA A 29 -8.15 -26.50 4.86
N ARG A 30 -7.99 -25.25 5.27
CA ARG A 30 -8.72 -24.11 4.74
C ARG A 30 -7.78 -23.38 3.80
N GLU A 31 -8.11 -23.36 2.51
CA GLU A 31 -7.45 -22.44 1.59
C GLU A 31 -7.71 -21.01 2.07
N LEU A 32 -6.64 -20.25 2.26
CA LEU A 32 -6.73 -18.84 2.58
C LEU A 32 -7.21 -18.11 1.34
N ASN A 33 -8.30 -17.36 1.46
CA ASN A 33 -8.75 -16.50 0.38
C ASN A 33 -7.64 -15.50 0.06
N GLU A 34 -7.15 -15.50 -1.17
CA GLU A 34 -6.23 -14.48 -1.68
C GLU A 34 -6.91 -13.12 -1.56
N VAL A 35 -6.30 -12.22 -0.79
CA VAL A 35 -6.71 -10.81 -0.79
C VAL A 35 -5.93 -10.14 -1.90
N VAL A 36 -6.52 -10.07 -3.09
CA VAL A 36 -6.01 -9.24 -4.18
C VAL A 36 -6.28 -7.79 -3.79
N VAL A 37 -5.29 -7.13 -3.17
CA VAL A 37 -5.32 -5.68 -3.03
C VAL A 37 -4.95 -5.10 -4.39
N GLU A 38 -5.94 -4.92 -5.25
CA GLU A 38 -5.77 -4.06 -6.42
C GLU A 38 -5.48 -2.65 -5.89
N ALA A 39 -4.21 -2.26 -5.94
CA ALA A 39 -3.79 -0.91 -5.58
C ALA A 39 -4.42 0.07 -6.56
N GLN A 40 -5.62 0.56 -6.23
CA GLN A 40 -6.28 1.60 -7.00
C GLN A 40 -5.48 2.89 -6.79
N MET A 41 -4.60 3.19 -7.74
CA MET A 41 -3.71 4.36 -7.72
C MET A 41 -4.46 5.70 -7.70
N GLN A 42 -5.76 5.69 -8.01
CA GLN A 42 -6.60 6.89 -8.08
C GLN A 42 -8.07 6.55 -7.76
N ARG A 43 -8.61 7.19 -6.71
CA ARG A 43 -10.06 7.18 -6.40
C ARG A 43 -10.56 8.62 -6.47
N THR A 44 -11.51 8.88 -7.37
CA THR A 44 -12.18 10.18 -7.48
C THR A 44 -13.51 10.11 -6.74
N SER A 45 -13.58 10.73 -5.55
CA SER A 45 -14.85 11.16 -4.95
C SER A 45 -15.11 12.60 -5.41
N SER A 46 -16.35 13.07 -5.45
CA SER A 46 -16.78 14.23 -6.26
C SER A 46 -15.91 15.50 -6.18
N ASN A 47 -15.14 15.72 -5.10
CA ASN A 47 -14.26 16.89 -4.91
C ASN A 47 -12.80 16.56 -4.51
N VAL A 48 -12.38 15.28 -4.51
CA VAL A 48 -11.03 14.86 -4.08
C VAL A 48 -10.44 13.85 -5.04
N THR A 49 -9.19 14.10 -5.45
CA THR A 49 -8.35 13.11 -6.11
C THR A 49 -7.20 12.71 -5.20
N THR A 50 -7.14 11.43 -4.85
CA THR A 50 -6.04 10.87 -4.04
C THR A 50 -4.97 10.26 -4.94
N TYR A 51 -3.71 10.59 -4.66
CA TYR A 51 -2.51 10.07 -5.28
C TYR A 51 -1.67 9.31 -4.28
N TYR A 52 -1.10 8.19 -4.70
CA TYR A 52 -0.20 7.38 -3.88
C TYR A 52 1.23 7.52 -4.42
N PRO A 53 2.17 8.10 -3.64
CA PRO A 53 3.54 8.27 -4.10
C PRO A 53 4.24 6.90 -4.24
N ASP A 54 4.91 6.70 -5.36
CA ASP A 54 5.66 5.46 -5.60
C ASP A 54 6.99 5.43 -4.82
N ARG A 55 7.65 4.27 -4.83
CA ARG A 55 8.91 4.08 -4.10
C ARG A 55 10.03 4.99 -4.60
N ASN A 56 10.06 5.29 -5.89
CA ASN A 56 11.10 6.11 -6.50
C ASN A 56 10.88 7.61 -6.21
N SER A 57 9.65 8.10 -6.34
CA SER A 57 9.27 9.48 -5.97
C SER A 57 9.67 9.77 -4.53
N LYS A 58 9.31 8.88 -3.59
CA LYS A 58 9.68 9.03 -2.16
C LYS A 58 11.19 9.01 -1.90
N ARG A 59 11.95 8.25 -2.68
CA ARG A 59 13.41 8.12 -2.48
C ARG A 59 14.18 9.29 -3.08
N THR A 60 13.65 9.89 -4.14
CA THR A 60 14.34 10.95 -4.91
C THR A 60 14.01 12.34 -4.40
N ALA A 61 12.82 12.52 -3.83
CA ALA A 61 12.41 13.77 -3.21
C ALA A 61 13.20 14.04 -1.91
N GLN A 62 13.53 15.31 -1.67
CA GLN A 62 14.17 15.75 -0.42
C GLN A 62 13.17 16.39 0.54
N ASN A 63 12.08 16.95 0.02
CA ASN A 63 11.06 17.69 0.77
C ASN A 63 9.68 17.52 0.12
N ALA A 64 8.67 18.23 0.63
CA ALA A 64 7.31 18.19 0.11
C ALA A 64 7.19 18.62 -1.36
N ILE A 65 7.85 19.71 -1.74
CA ILE A 65 7.76 20.27 -3.10
C ILE A 65 8.40 19.34 -4.12
N ASP A 66 9.58 18.79 -3.80
CA ASP A 66 10.27 17.82 -4.63
C ASP A 66 9.43 16.54 -4.80
N LEU A 67 8.74 16.11 -3.74
CA LEU A 67 7.84 14.97 -3.81
C LEU A 67 6.71 15.23 -4.81
N LEU A 68 6.03 16.38 -4.70
CA LEU A 68 4.97 16.76 -5.63
C LEU A 68 5.49 16.85 -7.08
N SER A 69 6.69 17.40 -7.28
CA SER A 69 7.34 17.46 -8.59
C SER A 69 7.61 16.06 -9.15
N SER A 70 8.16 15.16 -8.34
CA SER A 70 8.48 13.78 -8.72
C SER A 70 7.25 12.90 -9.01
N MET A 71 6.08 13.27 -8.48
CA MET A 71 4.82 12.55 -8.69
C MET A 71 4.13 12.93 -10.01
N ALA A 72 4.54 14.02 -10.67
CA ALA A 72 3.97 14.50 -11.92
C ALA A 72 2.42 14.56 -11.91
N ILE A 73 1.84 15.15 -10.86
CA ILE A 73 0.38 15.23 -10.66
C ILE A 73 -0.23 16.12 -11.77
N PRO A 74 -1.18 15.62 -12.58
CA PRO A 74 -1.69 16.36 -13.75
C PRO A 74 -2.41 17.68 -13.46
N GLN A 75 -3.02 17.82 -12.27
CA GLN A 75 -3.82 19.01 -11.91
C GLN A 75 -2.99 20.17 -11.34
N ILE A 76 -1.67 20.02 -11.21
CA ILE A 76 -0.80 21.05 -10.64
C ILE A 76 0.49 21.20 -11.45
N ASN A 77 1.01 22.41 -11.44
CA ASN A 77 2.35 22.76 -11.90
C ASN A 77 3.21 23.04 -10.67
N VAL A 78 4.34 22.34 -10.56
CA VAL A 78 5.29 22.52 -9.45
C VAL A 78 6.54 23.21 -9.98
N ASN A 79 6.94 24.31 -9.34
CA ASN A 79 8.23 24.94 -9.56
C ASN A 79 9.16 24.61 -8.38
N PRO A 80 10.02 23.59 -8.50
CA PRO A 80 10.89 23.16 -7.40
C PRO A 80 11.94 24.21 -7.03
N ILE A 81 12.33 25.08 -7.98
CA ILE A 81 13.31 26.16 -7.72
C ILE A 81 12.65 27.30 -6.93
N GLY A 82 11.42 27.66 -7.31
CA GLY A 82 10.66 28.72 -6.66
C GLY A 82 9.89 28.29 -5.41
N GLY A 83 9.77 26.98 -5.16
CA GLY A 83 8.98 26.41 -4.06
C GLY A 83 7.46 26.58 -4.23
N THR A 84 6.99 26.96 -5.42
CA THR A 84 5.58 27.28 -5.67
C THR A 84 4.84 26.14 -6.36
N VAL A 85 3.56 26.01 -6.04
CA VAL A 85 2.64 25.05 -6.66
C VAL A 85 1.43 25.83 -7.16
N THR A 86 1.07 25.63 -8.42
CA THR A 86 -0.03 26.34 -9.08
C THR A 86 -0.92 25.38 -9.84
N THR A 87 -2.13 25.79 -10.19
CA THR A 87 -2.97 25.06 -11.14
C THR A 87 -2.47 25.29 -12.58
N PRO A 88 -2.91 24.49 -13.56
CA PRO A 88 -2.69 24.78 -14.98
C PRO A 88 -3.17 26.18 -15.41
N SER A 89 -4.15 26.75 -14.71
CA SER A 89 -4.66 28.11 -14.94
C SER A 89 -3.78 29.21 -14.33
N GLY A 90 -2.81 28.85 -13.48
CA GLY A 90 -1.90 29.77 -12.80
C GLY A 90 -2.32 30.17 -11.39
N ASP A 91 -3.41 29.62 -10.86
CA ASP A 91 -3.87 29.91 -9.50
C ASP A 91 -2.95 29.24 -8.48
N GLU A 92 -2.67 29.91 -7.36
CA GLU A 92 -1.85 29.35 -6.28
C GLU A 92 -2.56 28.19 -5.58
N VAL A 93 -1.83 27.10 -5.30
CA VAL A 93 -2.34 25.94 -4.58
C VAL A 93 -1.81 25.95 -3.16
N SER A 94 -2.70 26.10 -2.19
CA SER A 94 -2.35 25.98 -0.77
C SER A 94 -2.03 24.54 -0.40
N ILE A 95 -0.95 24.34 0.36
CA ILE A 95 -0.47 23.02 0.79
C ILE A 95 -0.81 22.81 2.26
N TYR A 96 -1.33 21.63 2.57
CA TYR A 96 -1.67 21.19 3.92
C TYR A 96 -0.91 19.89 4.23
N ILE A 97 -0.41 19.76 5.45
CA ILE A 97 0.18 18.52 5.98
C ILE A 97 -0.74 18.06 7.11
N ASP A 98 -1.19 16.81 7.04
CA ASP A 98 -2.14 16.23 8.01
C ASP A 98 -3.38 17.11 8.28
N MET A 99 -3.88 17.77 7.23
CA MET A 99 -5.05 18.67 7.24
C MET A 99 -4.84 20.02 7.94
N GLU A 100 -3.60 20.38 8.28
CA GLU A 100 -3.21 21.70 8.81
C GLU A 100 -2.44 22.51 7.75
N PRO A 101 -2.63 23.84 7.65
CA PRO A 101 -1.87 24.68 6.71
C PRO A 101 -0.37 24.50 6.92
N ALA A 102 0.36 24.13 5.87
CA ALA A 102 1.78 23.87 5.97
C ALA A 102 2.59 25.16 5.86
N THR A 103 3.44 25.41 6.85
CA THR A 103 4.46 26.46 6.80
C THR A 103 5.57 26.11 5.81
N GLN A 104 6.44 27.07 5.47
CA GLN A 104 7.57 26.80 4.59
C GLN A 104 8.54 25.81 5.25
N GLU A 105 8.82 26.00 6.53
CA GLU A 105 9.71 25.16 7.32
C GLU A 105 9.21 23.71 7.39
N GLU A 106 7.91 23.49 7.54
CA GLU A 106 7.32 22.14 7.56
C GLU A 106 7.38 21.47 6.19
N LYS A 107 7.16 22.22 5.10
CA LYS A 107 7.30 21.69 3.73
C LYS A 107 8.75 21.25 3.47
N ASP A 108 9.72 22.01 3.96
CA ASP A 108 11.15 21.72 3.80
C ASP A 108 11.63 20.59 4.71
N ALA A 109 11.04 20.45 5.91
CA ALA A 109 11.36 19.39 6.87
C ALA A 109 10.57 18.09 6.65
N LEU A 110 9.57 18.08 5.75
CA LEU A 110 8.75 16.90 5.47
C LEU A 110 9.64 15.77 4.94
N ARG A 111 9.53 14.61 5.58
CA ARG A 111 10.20 13.37 5.16
C ARG A 111 9.36 12.64 4.11
N PRO A 112 9.74 12.62 2.82
CA PRO A 112 8.91 12.05 1.76
C PRO A 112 8.64 10.55 1.93
N GLU A 113 9.54 9.83 2.61
CA GLU A 113 9.39 8.41 2.94
C GLU A 113 8.17 8.10 3.83
N ASP A 114 7.76 9.06 4.67
CA ASP A 114 6.66 8.90 5.62
C ASP A 114 5.29 9.23 4.97
N VAL A 115 5.29 9.81 3.77
CA VAL A 115 4.07 10.21 3.05
C VAL A 115 3.32 8.98 2.51
N LYS A 116 2.08 8.81 3.00
CA LYS A 116 1.21 7.69 2.61
C LYS A 116 0.39 8.01 1.35
N LYS A 117 -0.11 9.24 1.25
CA LYS A 117 -0.96 9.71 0.16
C LYS A 117 -0.85 11.23 0.03
N VAL A 118 -1.16 11.74 -1.15
CA VAL A 118 -1.34 13.16 -1.44
C VAL A 118 -2.75 13.33 -1.96
N GLU A 119 -3.50 14.28 -1.41
CA GLU A 119 -4.89 14.52 -1.77
C GLU A 119 -5.06 15.92 -2.36
N TYR A 120 -5.59 15.98 -3.57
CA TYR A 120 -5.91 17.22 -4.25
C TYR A 120 -7.40 17.50 -4.14
N PHE A 121 -7.75 18.63 -3.52
CA PHE A 121 -9.12 19.07 -3.30
C PHE A 121 -9.48 20.15 -4.32
N VAL A 122 -10.58 19.92 -5.05
CA VAL A 122 -11.14 20.91 -5.97
C VAL A 122 -12.32 21.56 -5.26
N PHE A 123 -12.15 22.83 -4.87
CA PHE A 123 -13.12 23.59 -4.05
C PHE A 123 -13.46 22.91 -2.72
N PRO A 124 -12.52 22.88 -1.75
CA PRO A 124 -12.80 22.32 -0.44
C PRO A 124 -13.94 23.08 0.27
N THR A 125 -14.90 22.34 0.84
CA THR A 125 -16.02 22.90 1.62
C THR A 125 -15.80 22.81 3.13
N ASP A 126 -14.70 22.20 3.57
CA ASP A 126 -14.37 22.05 4.99
C ASP A 126 -13.81 23.39 5.52
N PRO A 127 -14.34 23.93 6.63
CA PRO A 127 -13.91 25.22 7.19
C PRO A 127 -12.41 25.34 7.50
N ARG A 128 -11.70 24.22 7.70
CA ARG A 128 -10.25 24.22 7.97
C ARG A 128 -9.43 24.63 6.75
N PHE A 129 -9.97 24.38 5.56
CA PHE A 129 -9.37 24.84 4.33
C PHE A 129 -9.88 26.26 4.17
N ASN A 130 -9.07 27.20 4.67
CA ASN A 130 -9.29 28.63 4.44
C ASN A 130 -9.76 28.80 3.01
N HIS A 131 -10.86 29.54 2.79
CA HIS A 131 -11.42 29.83 1.48
C HIS A 131 -10.46 30.71 0.67
N ALA A 132 -9.25 30.20 0.39
CA ALA A 132 -8.25 30.76 -0.49
C ALA A 132 -8.72 30.55 -1.93
N SER A 133 -9.89 31.09 -2.21
CA SER A 133 -10.42 31.34 -3.53
C SER A 133 -11.17 32.66 -3.41
N MET A 134 -10.45 33.75 -3.65
CA MET A 134 -11.05 35.00 -4.04
C MET A 134 -10.26 35.59 -5.19
#